data_AF-A0A1B9S738-F1
#
_entry.id   AF-A0A1B9S738-F1
#
_cell.length_a   1.000
_cell.length_b   1.000
_cell.length_c   1.000
_cell.angle_alpha   90.00
_cell.angle_beta   90.00
_cell.angle_gamma   90.00
#
_symmetry.space_group_name_H-M   'P 1'
#
loop_
_entity.id
_entity.type
_entity.pdbx_description
1 polymer ?
#
loop_
_entity_poly.entity_id
_entity_poly.type
_entity_poly.pdbx_seq_one_letter_code
_entity_poly.pdbx_strand_id
1 'polypeptide(L)'
;MIHNRSLLTKEWYKVPFSADCPGCGAQTRSAAVVVGPSSLLGDAGSAPGCEILVKSHGPLDAFAFVEALGGQTENVERSVVNRFHSAFAFLGGQLTSICEHCAENLPPAAIRSAVMNGFVRLGQERLLVNERLLLFASDAVLTEFCGETSIEESAMRDPDYALLLVCDTESEIGETGTIELWHSVARDDYTIVVKGHEGREMLRDAFNDDLKDVVTTIFDLGLMLTQLHLAQPSSPYCGLARDLFLEALENAGYRQAS
;
A
#
# COMPACT_ATOMS: atom_id res chain seq x y z
N MET A 1 2.28 -18.56 25.89
CA MET A 1 3.69 -18.20 25.69
C MET A 1 3.74 -17.45 24.37
N ILE A 2 4.23 -16.21 24.36
CA ILE A 2 4.38 -15.44 23.12
C ILE A 2 5.66 -15.94 22.48
N HIS A 3 5.54 -16.71 21.40
CA HIS A 3 6.69 -17.16 20.63
C HIS A 3 7.01 -16.06 19.63
N ASN A 4 8.12 -15.37 19.83
CA ASN A 4 8.67 -14.47 18.83
C ASN A 4 8.97 -15.29 17.57
N ARG A 5 8.44 -14.87 16.43
CA ARG A 5 8.60 -15.52 15.12
C ARG A 5 9.13 -14.52 14.11
N SER A 6 9.86 -14.96 13.09
CA SER A 6 10.10 -14.13 11.92
C SER A 6 8.87 -14.14 11.02
N LEU A 7 8.56 -12.99 10.42
CA LEU A 7 7.44 -12.80 9.49
C LEU A 7 7.99 -12.29 8.16
N LEU A 8 7.59 -12.93 7.07
CA LEU A 8 7.82 -12.47 5.70
C LEU A 8 6.48 -12.51 4.93
N THR A 9 6.01 -11.37 4.44
CA THR A 9 4.73 -11.33 3.73
C THR A 9 4.65 -10.22 2.69
N LYS A 10 3.86 -10.47 1.64
CA LYS A 10 3.32 -9.46 0.73
C LYS A 10 1.79 -9.39 0.82
N GLU A 11 1.18 -10.12 1.75
CA GLU A 11 -0.25 -10.15 1.98
C GLU A 11 -0.53 -9.52 3.34
N TRP A 12 -0.71 -8.20 3.33
CA TRP A 12 -1.03 -7.46 4.53
C TRP A 12 -1.93 -6.26 4.24
N TYR A 13 -2.70 -5.88 5.24
CA TYR A 13 -3.79 -4.92 5.14
C TYR A 13 -3.65 -3.89 6.25
N LYS A 14 -3.77 -2.61 5.90
CA LYS A 14 -3.93 -1.52 6.86
C LYS A 14 -5.39 -1.45 7.30
N VAL A 15 -5.65 -1.76 8.57
CA VAL A 15 -7.02 -1.77 9.12
C VAL A 15 -7.22 -0.51 9.97
N PRO A 16 -8.03 0.47 9.53
CA PRO A 16 -8.34 1.64 10.33
C PRO A 16 -9.24 1.27 11.50
N PHE A 17 -9.00 1.90 12.65
CA PHE A 17 -9.84 1.73 13.84
C PHE A 17 -9.96 3.04 14.62
N SER A 18 -10.91 3.05 15.56
CA SER A 18 -11.03 4.10 16.58
C SER A 18 -11.04 3.45 17.96
N ALA A 19 -10.28 4.03 18.89
CA ALA A 19 -10.16 3.55 20.26
C ALA A 19 -9.91 4.72 21.22
N ASP A 20 -10.18 4.54 22.50
CA ASP A 20 -9.82 5.52 23.52
C ASP A 20 -8.33 5.40 23.86
N CYS A 21 -7.61 6.50 23.77
CA CYS A 21 -6.19 6.52 24.10
C CYS A 21 -6.00 6.41 25.63
N PRO A 22 -5.24 5.42 26.14
CA PRO A 22 -5.00 5.30 27.58
C PRO A 22 -4.10 6.41 28.12
N GLY A 23 -3.31 7.09 27.26
CA GLY A 23 -2.42 8.18 27.65
C GLY A 23 -3.16 9.51 27.84
N CYS A 24 -3.87 9.98 26.80
CA CYS A 24 -4.54 11.29 26.82
C CYS A 24 -6.06 11.24 27.03
N GLY A 25 -6.67 10.06 27.02
CA GLY A 25 -8.12 9.89 27.17
C GLY A 25 -8.96 10.31 25.96
N ALA A 26 -8.34 10.79 24.88
CA ALA A 26 -9.04 11.16 23.66
C ALA A 26 -9.43 9.91 22.85
N GLN A 27 -10.60 9.96 22.20
CA GLN A 27 -10.91 9.01 21.14
C GLN A 27 -10.01 9.30 19.95
N THR A 28 -9.14 8.35 19.62
CA THR A 28 -8.15 8.47 18.54
C THR A 28 -8.54 7.60 17.36
N ARG A 29 -8.30 8.10 16.16
CA ARG A 29 -8.24 7.33 14.92
C ARG A 29 -6.81 6.86 14.72
N SER A 30 -6.63 5.62 14.34
CA SER A 30 -5.33 5.01 14.08
C SER A 30 -5.52 3.82 13.14
N ALA A 31 -4.45 3.07 12.89
CA ALA A 31 -4.49 1.88 12.05
C ALA A 31 -3.64 0.75 12.64
N ALA A 32 -3.99 -0.48 12.25
CA ALA A 32 -3.28 -1.70 12.62
C ALA A 32 -2.91 -2.49 11.37
N VAL A 33 -1.91 -3.37 11.51
CA VAL A 33 -1.50 -4.30 10.44
C VAL A 33 -2.16 -5.65 10.68
N VAL A 34 -2.86 -6.16 9.67
CA VAL A 34 -3.33 -7.56 9.60
C VAL A 34 -2.61 -8.25 8.46
N VAL A 35 -2.06 -9.43 8.71
CA VAL A 35 -1.37 -10.25 7.71
C VAL A 35 -2.24 -11.42 7.29
N GLY A 36 -2.11 -11.86 6.04
CA GLY A 36 -2.95 -12.90 5.47
C GLY A 36 -2.35 -14.31 5.46
N PRO A 37 -3.14 -15.32 5.09
CA PRO A 37 -2.77 -16.73 5.15
C PRO A 37 -1.51 -17.13 4.37
N SER A 38 -1.17 -16.41 3.29
CA SER A 38 0.04 -16.66 2.50
C SER A 38 1.33 -16.15 3.16
N SER A 39 1.21 -15.49 4.32
CA SER A 39 2.36 -15.02 5.09
C SER A 39 3.23 -16.18 5.55
N LEU A 40 4.54 -15.99 5.50
CA LEU A 40 5.53 -16.99 5.86
C LEU A 40 6.06 -16.73 7.27
N LEU A 41 5.98 -17.75 8.13
CA LEU A 41 6.50 -17.73 9.49
C LEU A 41 7.77 -18.57 9.61
N GLY A 42 8.75 -18.07 10.36
CA GLY A 42 9.96 -18.79 10.73
C GLY A 42 10.34 -18.56 12.19
N ASP A 43 11.43 -19.19 12.63
CA ASP A 43 11.98 -18.99 13.97
C ASP A 43 12.65 -17.61 14.10
N ALA A 44 12.46 -16.93 15.24
CA ALA A 44 13.03 -15.61 15.50
C ALA A 44 14.58 -15.58 15.49
N GLY A 45 15.16 -14.43 15.13
CA GLY A 45 16.60 -14.16 15.23
C GLY A 45 17.43 -14.35 13.96
N SER A 46 16.80 -14.41 12.78
CA SER A 46 17.50 -14.57 11.50
C SER A 46 18.08 -13.22 11.01
N ALA A 47 19.40 -13.14 10.87
CA ALA A 47 20.09 -11.95 10.34
C ALA A 47 19.89 -11.81 8.82
N PRO A 48 19.74 -10.58 8.28
CA PRO A 48 19.58 -10.37 6.85
C PRO A 48 20.95 -10.51 6.18
N GLY A 49 21.16 -11.61 5.46
CA GLY A 49 22.40 -11.79 4.71
C GLY A 49 22.49 -13.05 3.86
N CYS A 50 22.00 -14.20 4.32
CA CYS A 50 22.18 -15.44 3.55
C CYS A 50 21.16 -16.57 3.82
N GLU A 51 20.21 -16.41 4.75
CA GLU A 51 19.45 -17.56 5.29
C GLU A 51 17.95 -17.61 4.92
N ILE A 52 17.42 -16.68 4.11
CA ILE A 52 16.02 -16.75 3.63
C ILE A 52 15.76 -18.07 2.88
N LEU A 53 16.79 -18.62 2.22
CA LEU A 53 16.73 -19.86 1.45
C LEU A 53 17.01 -21.14 2.27
N VAL A 54 17.38 -21.02 3.56
CA VAL A 54 17.96 -22.15 4.33
C VAL A 54 17.03 -22.69 5.42
N LYS A 55 16.12 -21.88 5.98
CA LYS A 55 15.16 -22.32 7.01
C LYS A 55 13.75 -22.49 6.46
N SER A 56 13.10 -23.59 6.86
CA SER A 56 11.73 -23.93 6.51
C SER A 56 10.77 -22.89 7.08
N HIS A 57 10.33 -21.95 6.25
CA HIS A 57 9.22 -21.10 6.60
C HIS A 57 7.92 -21.87 6.38
N GLY A 58 7.06 -21.93 7.39
CA GLY A 58 5.72 -22.48 7.27
C GLY A 58 4.73 -21.38 6.86
N PRO A 59 3.67 -21.69 6.09
CA PRO A 59 2.59 -20.75 5.88
C PRO A 59 1.88 -20.45 7.22
N LEU A 60 1.30 -19.25 7.33
CA LEU A 60 0.49 -18.85 8.46
C LEU A 60 -0.88 -19.55 8.45
N ASP A 61 -1.43 -19.83 7.25
CA ASP A 61 -2.72 -20.52 7.02
C ASP A 61 -3.95 -19.82 7.65
N ALA A 62 -3.80 -18.61 8.17
CA ALA A 62 -4.86 -17.80 8.75
C ALA A 62 -4.58 -16.29 8.58
N PHE A 63 -5.60 -15.46 8.80
CA PHE A 63 -5.36 -14.04 9.05
C PHE A 63 -4.84 -13.85 10.48
N ALA A 64 -3.92 -12.91 10.69
CA ALA A 64 -3.42 -12.57 12.02
C ALA A 64 -3.27 -11.07 12.22
N PHE A 65 -3.69 -10.58 13.38
CA PHE A 65 -3.37 -9.23 13.83
C PHE A 65 -1.92 -9.19 14.29
N VAL A 66 -1.17 -8.20 13.79
CA VAL A 66 0.21 -7.95 14.17
C VAL A 66 0.24 -7.05 15.40
N GLU A 67 0.56 -7.62 16.56
CA GLU A 67 0.64 -6.87 17.83
C GLU A 67 1.93 -6.06 17.93
N ALA A 68 3.03 -6.58 17.36
CA ALA A 68 4.32 -5.90 17.31
C ALA A 68 5.17 -6.46 16.15
N LEU A 69 5.92 -5.58 15.47
CA LEU A 69 7.00 -5.95 14.54
C LEU A 69 8.30 -5.31 14.99
N GLY A 70 9.30 -6.11 15.32
CA GLY A 70 10.64 -5.67 15.69
C GLY A 70 11.73 -6.32 14.83
N GLY A 71 12.96 -5.87 15.04
CA GLY A 71 14.15 -6.35 14.33
C GLY A 71 14.80 -5.30 13.43
N GLN A 72 15.77 -5.72 12.61
CA GLN A 72 16.39 -4.86 11.58
C GLN A 72 15.38 -4.58 10.47
N THR A 73 14.72 -3.43 10.58
CA THR A 73 13.41 -3.17 9.97
C THR A 73 13.41 -1.91 9.11
N GLU A 74 14.54 -1.55 8.47
CA GLU A 74 14.60 -0.45 7.50
C GLU A 74 13.51 -0.56 6.42
N ASN A 75 13.17 -1.80 6.02
CA ASN A 75 12.08 -2.05 5.07
C ASN A 75 10.70 -1.75 5.68
N VAL A 76 10.45 -2.09 6.95
CA VAL A 76 9.17 -1.80 7.62
C VAL A 76 9.03 -0.30 7.90
N GLU A 77 10.12 0.36 8.29
CA GLU A 77 10.15 1.82 8.49
C GLU A 77 9.80 2.54 7.19
N ARG A 78 10.43 2.16 6.08
CA ARG A 78 10.10 2.70 4.75
C ARG A 78 8.67 2.36 4.32
N SER A 79 8.26 1.10 4.44
CA SER A 79 6.99 0.61 3.88
C SER A 79 5.77 0.95 4.73
N VAL A 80 5.94 1.19 6.02
CA VAL A 80 4.83 1.43 6.96
C VAL A 80 4.94 2.80 7.62
N VAL A 81 6.05 3.11 8.29
CA VAL A 81 6.15 4.32 9.10
C VAL A 81 6.20 5.57 8.24
N ASN A 82 7.05 5.61 7.22
CA ASN A 82 7.14 6.78 6.34
C ASN A 82 5.80 7.07 5.63
N ARG A 83 5.09 6.00 5.24
CA ARG A 83 3.80 6.10 4.52
C ARG A 83 2.63 6.43 5.45
N PHE A 84 2.62 5.90 6.66
CA PHE A 84 1.49 5.98 7.60
C PHE A 84 1.93 6.57 8.95
N HIS A 85 2.73 7.63 8.91
CA HIS A 85 3.39 8.27 10.05
C HIS A 85 2.42 8.79 11.14
N SER A 86 1.15 9.04 10.79
CA SER A 86 0.12 9.45 11.74
C SER A 86 -0.51 8.28 12.52
N ALA A 87 -0.30 7.04 12.08
CA ALA A 87 -0.89 5.84 12.65
C ALA A 87 0.14 4.90 13.27
N PHE A 88 1.39 4.91 12.81
CA PHE A 88 2.43 4.00 13.26
C PHE A 88 3.73 4.73 13.63
N ALA A 89 4.42 4.20 14.65
CA ALA A 89 5.77 4.61 14.99
C ALA A 89 6.59 3.45 15.56
N PHE A 90 7.91 3.56 15.49
CA PHE A 90 8.82 2.69 16.22
C PHE A 90 9.01 3.17 17.65
N LEU A 91 8.49 2.42 18.61
CA LEU A 91 8.64 2.66 20.04
C LEU A 91 9.32 1.45 20.68
N GLY A 92 10.45 1.66 21.35
CA GLY A 92 11.20 0.56 21.97
C GLY A 92 11.73 -0.49 20.99
N GLY A 93 11.99 -0.11 19.74
CA GLY A 93 12.47 -1.03 18.69
C GLY A 93 11.37 -1.90 18.05
N GLN A 94 10.10 -1.59 18.30
CA GLN A 94 8.95 -2.27 17.73
C GLN A 94 8.03 -1.28 17.03
N LEU A 95 7.51 -1.65 15.87
CA LEU A 95 6.43 -0.98 15.19
C LEU A 95 5.17 -1.12 16.04
N THR A 96 4.57 0.01 16.39
CA THR A 96 3.36 0.09 17.19
C THR A 96 2.35 1.03 16.55
N SER A 97 1.06 0.76 16.78
CA SER A 97 0.00 1.74 16.49
C SER A 97 0.06 2.85 17.53
N ILE A 98 -0.05 4.10 17.09
CA ILE A 98 0.03 5.28 17.96
C ILE A 98 -1.27 6.09 17.96
N CYS A 99 -1.44 6.89 19.01
CA CYS A 99 -2.49 7.88 19.12
C CYS A 99 -2.19 9.09 18.22
N GLU A 100 -3.15 9.50 17.38
CA GLU A 100 -3.00 10.67 16.49
C GLU A 100 -2.84 11.99 17.28
N HIS A 101 -3.27 12.02 18.55
CA HIS A 101 -3.27 13.23 19.38
C HIS A 101 -1.97 13.43 20.17
N CYS A 102 -1.40 12.36 20.71
CA CYS A 102 -0.25 12.45 21.63
C CYS A 102 0.91 11.52 21.25
N ALA A 103 0.81 10.81 20.13
CA ALA A 103 1.81 9.85 19.63
C ALA A 103 2.18 8.71 20.60
N GLU A 104 1.44 8.56 21.70
CA GLU A 104 1.63 7.47 22.65
C GLU A 104 1.19 6.14 22.05
N ASN A 105 1.86 5.06 22.50
CA ASN A 105 1.56 3.70 22.11
C ASN A 105 0.11 3.32 22.44
N LEU A 106 -0.59 2.70 21.50
CA LEU A 106 -1.88 2.06 21.71
C LEU A 106 -1.68 0.57 21.98
N PRO A 107 -1.84 0.11 23.24
CA PRO A 107 -1.54 -1.28 23.59
C PRO A 107 -2.39 -2.27 22.78
N PRO A 108 -1.83 -3.37 22.27
CA PRO A 108 -2.57 -4.37 21.50
C PRO A 108 -3.84 -4.85 22.20
N ALA A 109 -3.79 -5.05 23.52
CA ALA A 109 -4.95 -5.45 24.30
C ALA A 109 -6.14 -4.46 24.25
N ALA A 110 -5.86 -3.16 24.07
CA ALA A 110 -6.89 -2.12 23.99
C ALA A 110 -7.52 -2.03 22.58
N ILE A 111 -6.77 -2.37 21.53
CA ILE A 111 -7.19 -2.17 20.14
C ILE A 111 -7.62 -3.47 19.44
N ARG A 112 -7.20 -4.64 19.94
CA ARG A 112 -7.38 -5.95 19.28
C ARG A 112 -8.81 -6.19 18.79
N SER A 113 -9.80 -6.05 19.66
CA SER A 113 -11.20 -6.29 19.28
C SER A 113 -11.70 -5.30 18.22
N ALA A 114 -11.29 -4.02 18.31
CA ALA A 114 -11.66 -3.01 17.33
C ALA A 114 -11.05 -3.31 15.96
N VAL A 115 -9.77 -3.71 15.94
CA VAL A 115 -9.05 -4.10 14.71
C VAL A 115 -9.67 -5.33 14.08
N MET A 116 -9.87 -6.40 14.85
CA MET A 116 -10.40 -7.66 14.31
C MET A 116 -11.82 -7.47 13.75
N ASN A 117 -12.69 -6.76 14.47
CA ASN A 117 -14.04 -6.45 13.98
C ASN A 117 -14.01 -5.53 12.76
N GLY A 118 -13.12 -4.54 12.76
CA GLY A 118 -12.91 -3.64 11.62
C GLY A 118 -12.47 -4.37 10.37
N PHE A 119 -11.52 -5.31 10.51
CA PHE A 119 -11.03 -6.16 9.43
C PHE A 119 -12.17 -6.99 8.82
N VAL A 120 -12.95 -7.70 9.64
CA VAL A 120 -14.08 -8.51 9.15
C VAL A 120 -15.11 -7.64 8.43
N ARG A 121 -15.50 -6.51 9.01
CA ARG A 121 -16.48 -5.59 8.40
C ARG A 121 -15.99 -5.07 7.04
N LEU A 122 -14.76 -4.56 6.98
CA LEU A 122 -14.19 -4.02 5.75
C LEU A 122 -14.00 -5.12 4.69
N GLY A 123 -13.69 -6.35 5.09
CA GLY A 123 -13.59 -7.49 4.20
C GLY A 123 -14.94 -7.86 3.58
N GLN A 124 -16.01 -7.85 4.37
CA GLN A 124 -17.39 -8.09 3.87
C GLN A 124 -17.84 -7.00 2.89
N GLU A 125 -17.40 -5.76 3.10
CA GLU A 125 -17.71 -4.61 2.24
C GLU A 125 -16.77 -4.52 1.02
N ARG A 126 -15.78 -5.42 0.88
CA ARG A 126 -14.75 -5.40 -0.17
C ARG A 126 -13.95 -4.09 -0.20
N LEU A 127 -13.68 -3.55 0.99
CA LEU A 127 -12.94 -2.29 1.21
C LEU A 127 -11.53 -2.53 1.75
N LEU A 128 -11.15 -3.79 1.99
CA LEU A 128 -9.77 -4.13 2.34
C LEU A 128 -8.88 -4.10 1.10
N VAL A 129 -7.73 -3.43 1.23
CA VAL A 129 -6.70 -3.36 0.20
C VAL A 129 -5.45 -4.05 0.72
N ASN A 130 -4.99 -5.03 -0.04
CA ASN A 130 -3.69 -5.63 0.21
C ASN A 130 -2.61 -4.64 -0.24
N GLU A 131 -1.75 -4.22 0.68
CA GLU A 131 -0.70 -3.23 0.39
C GLU A 131 0.38 -3.79 -0.55
N ARG A 132 0.53 -5.12 -0.65
CA ARG A 132 1.46 -5.83 -1.57
C ARG A 132 2.94 -5.48 -1.43
N LEU A 133 3.29 -4.59 -0.52
CA LEU A 133 4.65 -4.28 -0.13
C LEU A 133 5.24 -5.42 0.68
N LEU A 134 6.52 -5.69 0.47
CA LEU A 134 7.22 -6.72 1.22
C LEU A 134 7.43 -6.26 2.66
N LEU A 135 6.75 -6.89 3.62
CA LEU A 135 7.05 -6.75 5.04
C LEU A 135 7.93 -7.92 5.50
N PHE A 136 9.07 -7.57 6.09
CA PHE A 136 9.94 -8.51 6.78
C PHE A 136 10.24 -8.01 8.18
N ALA A 137 9.99 -8.85 9.18
CA ALA A 137 10.36 -8.62 10.57
C ALA A 137 11.01 -9.88 11.12
N SER A 138 12.16 -9.72 11.79
CA SER A 138 12.84 -10.85 12.43
C SER A 138 12.22 -11.22 13.78
N ASP A 139 11.39 -10.34 14.32
CA ASP A 139 10.65 -10.52 15.57
C ASP A 139 9.21 -10.00 15.42
N ALA A 140 8.24 -10.90 15.35
CA ALA A 140 6.83 -10.58 15.20
C ALA A 140 6.00 -11.26 16.29
N VAL A 141 5.06 -10.50 16.85
CA VAL A 141 4.02 -11.00 17.76
C VAL A 141 2.69 -10.96 17.03
N LEU A 142 2.07 -12.13 16.85
CA LEU A 142 0.85 -12.30 16.08
C LEU A 142 -0.28 -12.86 16.94
N THR A 143 -1.49 -12.35 16.73
CA THR A 143 -2.73 -12.93 17.25
C THR A 143 -3.60 -13.37 16.08
N GLU A 144 -3.68 -14.69 15.88
CA GLU A 144 -4.44 -15.32 14.81
C GLU A 144 -5.96 -15.10 14.98
N PHE A 145 -6.66 -14.91 13.86
CA PHE A 145 -8.11 -14.90 13.80
C PHE A 145 -8.63 -16.34 13.91
N CYS A 146 -9.87 -16.51 14.39
CA CYS A 146 -10.49 -17.83 14.38
C CYS A 146 -10.57 -18.38 12.94
N GLY A 147 -10.15 -19.65 12.79
CA GLY A 147 -10.08 -20.35 11.51
C GLY A 147 -11.49 -20.50 10.92
N GLU A 148 -11.75 -19.72 9.87
CA GLU A 148 -12.96 -19.59 9.04
C GLU A 148 -13.08 -18.16 8.47
N THR A 149 -12.28 -17.22 9.00
CA THR A 149 -12.21 -15.86 8.45
C THR A 149 -11.68 -15.90 7.02
N SER A 150 -12.55 -15.64 6.05
CA SER A 150 -12.18 -15.36 4.66
C SER A 150 -12.65 -13.96 4.30
N ILE A 151 -11.92 -13.32 3.40
CA ILE A 151 -12.30 -12.03 2.81
C ILE A 151 -12.43 -12.21 1.31
N GLU A 152 -13.43 -11.58 0.72
CA GLU A 152 -13.45 -11.40 -0.72
C GLU A 152 -12.59 -10.19 -1.03
N GLU A 153 -11.44 -10.41 -1.68
CA GLU A 153 -10.63 -9.30 -2.17
C GLU A 153 -11.47 -8.45 -3.14
N SER A 154 -11.34 -7.13 -3.02
CA SER A 154 -11.98 -6.23 -3.96
C SER A 154 -11.49 -6.52 -5.38
N ALA A 155 -12.42 -6.63 -6.33
CA ALA A 155 -12.08 -6.73 -7.75
C ALA A 155 -11.35 -5.46 -8.24
N MET A 156 -11.56 -4.33 -7.56
CA MET A 156 -10.73 -3.15 -7.71
C MET A 156 -9.44 -3.39 -6.94
N ARG A 157 -8.36 -3.68 -7.66
CA ARG A 157 -7.04 -3.96 -7.06
C ARG A 157 -6.46 -2.81 -6.23
N ASP A 158 -7.07 -1.63 -6.29
CA ASP A 158 -6.55 -0.34 -5.82
C ASP A 158 -7.71 0.66 -5.53
N PRO A 159 -8.65 0.38 -4.60
CA PRO A 159 -9.89 1.16 -4.46
C PRO A 159 -9.70 2.57 -3.89
N ASP A 160 -8.54 2.86 -3.33
CA ASP A 160 -8.13 4.18 -2.85
C ASP A 160 -7.49 5.05 -3.93
N TYR A 161 -7.23 4.48 -5.11
CA TYR A 161 -6.78 5.23 -6.27
C TYR A 161 -7.96 5.80 -7.04
N ALA A 162 -7.93 7.10 -7.26
CA ALA A 162 -8.85 7.79 -8.15
C ALA A 162 -8.20 7.95 -9.53
N LEU A 163 -8.94 7.60 -10.59
CA LEU A 163 -8.54 7.91 -11.96
C LEU A 163 -8.52 9.44 -12.12
N LEU A 164 -7.38 9.99 -12.53
CA LEU A 164 -7.21 11.43 -12.72
C LEU A 164 -7.23 11.81 -14.19
N LEU A 165 -6.40 11.13 -14.99
CA LEU A 165 -6.19 11.44 -16.40
C LEU A 165 -6.26 10.16 -17.24
N VAL A 166 -6.71 10.30 -18.47
CA VAL A 166 -6.58 9.28 -19.51
C VAL A 166 -5.85 9.92 -20.68
N CYS A 167 -4.73 9.35 -21.10
CA CYS A 167 -3.96 9.83 -22.24
C CYS A 167 -4.11 8.83 -23.39
N ASP A 168 -4.40 9.33 -24.59
CA ASP A 168 -4.28 8.53 -25.79
C ASP A 168 -2.81 8.43 -26.16
N THR A 169 -2.37 7.25 -26.58
CA THR A 169 -0.98 6.97 -26.90
C THR A 169 -0.80 6.35 -28.25
N GLU A 170 0.36 6.62 -28.86
CA GLU A 170 0.81 5.99 -30.09
C GLU A 170 2.26 5.50 -29.91
N SER A 171 2.56 4.28 -30.33
CA SER A 171 3.93 3.77 -30.36
C SER A 171 4.67 4.20 -31.63
N GLU A 172 6.00 4.03 -31.67
CA GLU A 172 6.80 4.35 -32.87
C GLU A 172 6.37 3.59 -34.14
N ILE A 173 5.71 2.44 -33.99
CA ILE A 173 5.20 1.62 -35.10
C ILE A 173 3.73 1.92 -35.45
N GLY A 174 3.13 2.96 -34.84
CA GLY A 174 1.77 3.42 -35.13
C GLY A 174 0.65 2.66 -34.41
N GLU A 175 0.98 1.85 -33.39
CA GLU A 175 -0.05 1.19 -32.57
C GLU A 175 -0.64 2.19 -31.59
N THR A 176 -1.98 2.22 -31.52
CA THR A 176 -2.68 3.12 -30.59
C THR A 176 -3.04 2.41 -29.30
N GLY A 177 -3.14 3.17 -28.22
CA GLY A 177 -3.49 2.69 -26.91
C GLY A 177 -3.94 3.83 -26.00
N THR A 178 -4.10 3.51 -24.72
CA THR A 178 -4.39 4.50 -23.69
C THR A 178 -3.52 4.27 -22.47
N ILE A 179 -3.15 5.34 -21.79
CA ILE A 179 -2.55 5.32 -20.46
C ILE A 179 -3.52 5.98 -19.50
N GLU A 180 -3.87 5.27 -18.44
CA GLU A 180 -4.65 5.81 -17.35
C GLU A 180 -3.71 6.20 -16.21
N LEU A 181 -3.76 7.45 -15.78
CA LEU A 181 -3.06 7.93 -14.58
C LEU A 181 -4.01 7.94 -13.40
N TRP A 182 -3.63 7.23 -12.35
CA TRP A 182 -4.36 7.13 -11.12
C TRP A 182 -3.50 7.65 -9.97
N HIS A 183 -4.15 8.17 -8.93
CA HIS A 183 -3.47 8.66 -7.73
C HIS A 183 -4.24 8.27 -6.47
N SER A 184 -3.51 7.85 -5.45
CA SER A 184 -4.08 7.63 -4.12
C SER A 184 -3.63 8.73 -3.18
N VAL A 185 -4.59 9.58 -2.76
CA VAL A 185 -4.33 10.61 -1.73
C VAL A 185 -3.91 9.98 -0.41
N ALA A 186 -4.38 8.76 -0.12
CA ALA A 186 -4.06 8.06 1.12
C ALA A 186 -2.64 7.50 1.14
N ARG A 187 -2.04 7.31 -0.04
CA ARG A 187 -0.71 6.73 -0.23
C ARG A 187 0.32 7.75 -0.72
N ASP A 188 -0.15 8.90 -1.20
CA ASP A 188 0.64 9.96 -1.82
C ASP A 188 1.52 9.45 -2.97
N ASP A 189 0.93 8.58 -3.80
CA ASP A 189 1.62 7.97 -4.94
C ASP A 189 0.71 7.83 -6.16
N TYR A 190 1.35 7.61 -7.30
CA TYR A 190 0.73 7.43 -8.61
C TYR A 190 0.86 5.98 -9.08
N THR A 191 -0.13 5.54 -9.86
CA THR A 191 -0.04 4.32 -10.67
C THR A 191 -0.53 4.61 -12.08
N ILE A 192 0.08 3.96 -13.06
CA ILE A 192 -0.36 3.99 -14.44
C ILE A 192 -0.80 2.62 -14.92
N VAL A 193 -1.81 2.64 -15.78
CA VAL A 193 -2.30 1.46 -16.47
C VAL A 193 -2.19 1.71 -17.97
N VAL A 194 -1.38 0.90 -18.64
CA VAL A 194 -1.20 0.96 -20.10
C VAL A 194 -2.13 -0.07 -20.72
N LYS A 195 -2.97 0.37 -21.65
CA LYS A 195 -3.93 -0.44 -22.39
C LYS A 195 -3.64 -0.34 -23.88
N GLY A 196 -3.67 -1.48 -24.57
CA GLY A 196 -3.55 -1.52 -26.03
C GLY A 196 -4.82 -1.03 -26.73
N HIS A 197 -4.82 -1.05 -28.07
CA HIS A 197 -5.90 -0.59 -28.94
C HIS A 197 -7.29 -1.14 -28.57
N GLU A 198 -7.37 -2.40 -28.13
CA GLU A 198 -8.64 -3.05 -27.74
C GLU A 198 -9.07 -2.75 -26.30
N GLY A 199 -8.40 -1.82 -25.60
CA GLY A 199 -8.66 -1.48 -24.21
C GLY A 199 -8.19 -2.53 -23.20
N ARG A 200 -7.47 -3.56 -23.66
CA ARG A 200 -6.88 -4.59 -22.81
C ARG A 200 -5.65 -4.06 -22.07
N GLU A 201 -5.62 -4.22 -20.75
CA GLU A 201 -4.44 -3.91 -19.93
C GLU A 201 -3.25 -4.75 -20.37
N MET A 202 -2.16 -4.07 -20.72
CA MET A 202 -0.88 -4.65 -21.15
C MET A 202 0.17 -4.54 -20.05
N LEU A 203 0.18 -3.41 -19.34
CA LEU A 203 1.10 -3.11 -18.27
C LEU A 203 0.39 -2.31 -17.19
N ARG A 204 0.77 -2.56 -15.94
CA ARG A 204 0.47 -1.68 -14.82
C ARG A 204 1.77 -1.41 -14.07
N ASP A 205 2.05 -0.14 -13.87
CA ASP A 205 3.18 0.32 -13.09
C ASP A 205 2.65 1.12 -11.89
N ALA A 206 3.11 0.80 -10.69
CA ALA A 206 2.55 1.29 -9.44
C ALA A 206 3.67 1.77 -8.52
N PHE A 207 3.31 2.57 -7.50
CA PHE A 207 4.24 3.12 -6.52
C PHE A 207 5.21 4.16 -7.11
N ASN A 208 4.70 5.01 -8.00
CA ASN A 208 5.44 6.18 -8.45
C ASN A 208 5.22 7.31 -7.45
N ASP A 209 6.21 7.57 -6.60
CA ASP A 209 6.17 8.64 -5.59
C ASP A 209 6.18 10.04 -6.24
N ASP A 210 6.58 10.13 -7.52
CA ASP A 210 6.62 11.35 -8.32
C ASP A 210 6.06 11.12 -9.74
N LEU A 211 5.39 12.13 -10.30
CA LEU A 211 4.98 12.16 -11.70
C LEU A 211 6.17 12.05 -12.67
N LYS A 212 7.37 12.44 -12.24
CA LYS A 212 8.60 12.25 -13.02
C LYS A 212 8.89 10.77 -13.30
N ASP A 213 8.66 9.90 -12.33
CA ASP A 213 8.88 8.47 -12.47
C ASP A 213 7.85 7.89 -13.46
N VAL A 214 6.60 8.34 -13.35
CA VAL A 214 5.55 8.03 -14.33
C VAL A 214 5.98 8.40 -15.75
N VAL A 215 6.47 9.63 -15.96
CA VAL A 215 6.89 10.10 -17.30
C VAL A 215 8.09 9.31 -17.82
N THR A 216 9.00 8.91 -16.93
CA THR A 216 10.14 8.05 -17.28
C THR A 216 9.66 6.68 -17.75
N THR A 217 8.70 6.07 -17.06
CA THR A 217 8.09 4.81 -17.51
C THR A 217 7.43 4.96 -18.88
N ILE A 218 6.69 6.04 -19.14
CA ILE A 218 6.06 6.31 -20.46
C ILE A 218 7.12 6.41 -21.55
N PHE A 219 8.21 7.13 -21.28
CA PHE A 219 9.32 7.30 -22.20
C PHE A 219 10.03 5.98 -22.49
N ASP A 220 10.34 5.18 -21.47
CA ASP A 220 11.01 3.88 -21.60
C ASP A 220 10.18 2.87 -22.39
N LEU A 221 8.85 3.01 -22.37
CA LEU A 221 7.93 2.20 -23.19
C LEU A 221 7.86 2.66 -24.65
N GLY A 222 8.51 3.77 -25.01
CA GLY A 222 8.48 4.33 -26.36
C GLY A 222 7.08 4.84 -26.77
N LEU A 223 6.31 5.32 -25.79
CA LEU A 223 4.94 5.80 -26.02
C LEU A 223 4.91 7.32 -26.19
N MET A 224 4.30 7.76 -27.28
CA MET A 224 3.99 9.17 -27.53
C MET A 224 2.58 9.46 -27.03
N LEU A 225 2.42 10.51 -26.22
CA LEU A 225 1.11 10.96 -25.76
C LEU A 225 0.51 11.92 -26.80
N THR A 226 -0.67 11.60 -27.31
CA THR A 226 -1.32 12.36 -28.40
C THR A 226 -2.45 13.24 -27.91
N GLN A 227 -3.26 12.73 -26.98
CA GLN A 227 -4.34 13.49 -26.33
C GLN A 227 -4.36 13.22 -24.84
N LEU A 228 -4.84 14.20 -24.07
CA LEU A 228 -4.99 14.10 -22.63
C LEU A 228 -6.42 14.47 -22.24
N HIS A 229 -7.09 13.56 -21.55
CA HIS A 229 -8.48 13.67 -21.11
C HIS A 229 -8.54 13.67 -19.59
N LEU A 230 -9.37 14.55 -19.01
CA LEU A 230 -9.67 14.52 -17.59
C LEU A 230 -10.68 13.42 -17.30
N ALA A 231 -10.42 12.59 -16.29
CA ALA A 231 -11.38 11.57 -15.85
C ALA A 231 -12.70 12.21 -15.36
N GLN A 232 -12.59 13.35 -14.68
CA GLN A 232 -13.72 14.19 -14.28
C GLN A 232 -13.45 15.67 -14.63
N PRO A 233 -14.06 16.20 -15.70
CA PRO A 233 -13.77 17.56 -16.18
C PRO A 233 -14.05 18.70 -15.18
N SER A 234 -15.00 18.50 -14.26
CA SER A 234 -15.35 19.49 -13.23
C SER A 234 -14.56 19.33 -11.92
N SER A 235 -13.71 18.32 -11.81
CA SER A 235 -12.94 18.06 -10.59
C SER A 235 -11.69 18.96 -10.55
N PRO A 236 -11.53 19.81 -9.52
CA PRO A 236 -10.32 20.61 -9.36
C PRO A 236 -9.09 19.73 -9.15
N TYR A 237 -9.26 18.53 -8.58
CA TYR A 237 -8.19 17.54 -8.43
C TYR A 237 -7.69 17.02 -9.78
N CYS A 238 -8.60 16.66 -10.69
CA CYS A 238 -8.20 16.24 -12.05
C CYS A 238 -7.55 17.39 -12.82
N GLY A 239 -8.05 18.63 -12.64
CA GLY A 239 -7.46 19.83 -13.24
C GLY A 239 -6.01 20.07 -12.79
N LEU A 240 -5.77 20.05 -11.47
CA LEU A 240 -4.42 20.18 -10.91
C LEU A 240 -3.49 19.05 -11.38
N ALA A 241 -3.99 17.81 -11.39
CA ALA A 241 -3.21 16.67 -11.84
C ALA A 241 -2.74 16.79 -13.29
N ARG A 242 -3.61 17.30 -14.19
CA ARG A 242 -3.22 17.61 -15.57
C ARG A 242 -2.08 18.62 -15.59
N ASP A 243 -2.21 19.71 -14.85
CA ASP A 243 -1.25 20.80 -14.89
C ASP A 243 0.14 20.34 -14.40
N LEU A 244 0.18 19.58 -13.30
CA LEU A 244 1.42 18.96 -12.79
C LEU A 244 2.00 17.91 -13.74
N PHE A 245 1.15 17.11 -14.38
CA PHE A 245 1.60 16.09 -15.33
C PHE A 245 2.17 16.70 -16.61
N LEU A 246 1.56 17.78 -17.12
CA LEU A 246 2.09 18.54 -18.24
C LEU A 246 3.44 19.18 -17.90
N GLU A 247 3.59 19.74 -16.70
CA GLU A 247 4.88 20.26 -16.22
C GLU A 247 5.95 19.14 -16.15
N ALA A 248 5.59 17.95 -15.66
CA ALA A 248 6.50 16.80 -15.63
C ALA A 248 6.91 16.35 -17.04
N LEU A 249 5.97 16.33 -18.00
CA LEU A 249 6.24 16.03 -19.40
C LEU A 249 7.19 17.06 -20.04
N GLU A 250 6.94 18.35 -19.83
CA GLU A 250 7.81 19.43 -20.33
C GLU A 250 9.23 19.31 -19.77
N ASN A 251 9.35 19.04 -18.47
CA ASN A 251 10.64 18.81 -17.81
C ASN A 251 11.38 17.59 -18.35
N ALA A 252 10.67 16.57 -18.81
CA ALA A 252 11.24 15.39 -19.48
C ALA A 252 11.55 15.62 -20.97
N GLY A 253 11.23 16.79 -21.51
CA GLY A 253 11.51 17.17 -22.90
C GLY A 253 10.39 16.87 -23.89
N TYR A 254 9.21 16.43 -23.44
CA TYR A 254 8.02 16.40 -24.29
C TYR A 254 7.64 17.83 -24.69
N ARG A 255 7.25 18.01 -25.95
CA ARG A 255 6.78 19.30 -26.47
C ARG A 255 5.37 19.14 -27.00
N GLN A 256 4.51 20.10 -26.68
CA GLN A 256 3.19 20.16 -27.26
C GLN A 256 3.32 20.40 -28.77
N ALA A 257 2.72 19.54 -29.59
CA ALA A 257 2.63 19.77 -31.03
C ALA A 257 1.73 20.99 -31.26
N SER A 258 2.30 22.00 -31.91
CA SER A 258 1.65 23.27 -32.28
C SER A 258 0.64 23.11 -33.41
#